data_AF-A0A968XU26-F1
#
_entry.id   AF-A0A968XU26-F1
#
_cell.length_a   1.000
_cell.length_b   1.000
_cell.length_c   1.000
_cell.angle_alpha   90.00
_cell.angle_beta   90.00
_cell.angle_gamma   90.00
#
_symmetry.space_group_name_H-M   'P 1'
#
loop_
_entity.id
_entity.type
_entity.pdbx_description
1 polymer ?
#
loop_
_entity_poly.entity_id
_entity_poly.type
_entity_poly.pdbx_seq_one_letter_code
_entity_poly.pdbx_strand_id
1 'polypeptide(L)'
;MTVRSFTVLYPIILYPHALTIAWSQKPATPTFHGLEPCPPPRPQGINWKLILVEMALTSLAAVFFGLLGFCLGLVVTITQVLLEQDAYRRRRRRFYLQVDRYEKELKIYLDKEANHRIYCEASQGPQSIAAYQYQLVLAALKTTQGYDVEIGYDIKKSVARREAAEEFLEPYLNKYFPGKILTKAALSYSGFQDVYAPKFAYVDIETGLHINLEIDQPYILKPGSKTGQPIHYLGDQKDGDRNDFFLEKNWLVIRFTEEQVMRRPQSCCKVIAREIFKITAQSGLMERFERVADLPEQPQWTWAEAEAMAQQQYRLSYLSLDVEPEGADAASDSRELLKQASLALLELGT
;
A
#
# COMPACT_ATOMS: atom_id res chain seq x y z
N MET A 1 18.75 -2.06 -31.07
CA MET A 1 18.03 -2.13 -29.79
C MET A 1 18.81 -1.31 -28.78
N THR A 2 18.32 -0.13 -28.44
CA THR A 2 18.97 0.75 -27.47
C THR A 2 18.61 0.23 -26.08
N VAL A 3 19.54 -0.47 -25.43
CA VAL A 3 19.40 -0.85 -24.02
C VAL A 3 19.42 0.47 -23.24
N ARG A 4 18.26 0.92 -22.77
CA ARG A 4 18.21 2.00 -21.78
C ARG A 4 18.89 1.46 -20.53
N SER A 5 20.11 1.94 -20.27
CA SER A 5 20.76 1.79 -18.98
C SER A 5 19.86 2.44 -17.93
N PHE A 6 19.25 1.64 -17.07
CA PHE A 6 18.56 2.15 -15.89
C PHE A 6 19.61 2.42 -14.82
N THR A 7 19.82 3.69 -14.50
CA THR A 7 20.68 4.09 -13.39
C THR A 7 19.93 3.85 -12.09
N VAL A 8 20.45 2.97 -11.23
CA VAL A 8 19.99 2.81 -9.84
C VAL A 8 20.62 3.93 -9.01
N LEU A 9 19.84 4.54 -8.11
CA LEU A 9 20.26 5.67 -7.28
C LEU A 9 20.18 5.32 -5.79
N TYR A 10 21.17 5.74 -5.03
CA TYR A 10 21.14 5.78 -3.58
C TYR A 10 20.41 7.05 -3.08
N PRO A 11 19.70 7.01 -1.93
CA PRO A 11 19.48 5.83 -1.10
C PRO A 11 18.59 4.80 -1.81
N ILE A 12 18.98 3.52 -1.73
CA ILE A 12 18.18 2.43 -2.29
C ILE A 12 17.16 2.04 -1.23
N ILE A 13 15.87 2.08 -1.57
CA ILE A 13 14.77 1.76 -0.66
C ILE A 13 13.94 0.64 -1.29
N LEU A 14 13.88 -0.50 -0.62
CA LEU A 14 13.15 -1.68 -1.08
C LEU A 14 12.09 -2.06 -0.07
N TYR A 15 10.85 -2.21 -0.54
CA TYR A 15 9.71 -2.60 0.28
C TYR A 15 9.41 -4.08 0.16
N PRO A 16 9.08 -4.77 1.26
CA PRO A 16 8.64 -6.15 1.19
C PRO A 16 7.32 -6.27 0.40
N HIS A 17 7.12 -7.46 -0.19
CA HIS A 17 5.98 -7.72 -1.06
C HIS A 17 4.63 -7.51 -0.37
N ALA A 18 4.51 -7.83 0.92
CA ALA A 18 3.27 -7.65 1.68
C ALA A 18 2.83 -6.18 1.76
N LEU A 19 3.76 -5.24 1.94
CA LEU A 19 3.46 -3.80 1.93
C LEU A 19 3.03 -3.32 0.54
N THR A 20 3.70 -3.82 -0.51
CA THR A 20 3.36 -3.51 -1.89
C THR A 20 1.94 -3.99 -2.24
N ILE A 21 1.58 -5.20 -1.81
CA ILE A 21 0.21 -5.70 -1.93
C ILE A 21 -0.76 -4.78 -1.18
N ALA A 22 -0.50 -4.48 0.09
CA ALA A 22 -1.38 -3.67 0.93
C ALA A 22 -1.68 -2.29 0.29
N TRP A 23 -0.67 -1.61 -0.25
CA TRP A 23 -0.85 -0.32 -0.94
C TRP A 23 -1.54 -0.42 -2.30
N SER A 24 -1.54 -1.58 -2.94
CA SER A 24 -2.22 -1.78 -4.23
C SER A 24 -3.71 -2.11 -4.09
N GLN A 25 -4.12 -2.64 -2.92
CA GLN A 25 -5.50 -3.06 -2.70
C GLN A 25 -6.45 -1.88 -2.51
N LYS A 26 -7.71 -2.11 -2.89
CA LYS A 26 -8.84 -1.19 -2.72
C LYS A 26 -9.96 -1.90 -1.97
N PRO A 27 -10.80 -1.17 -1.22
CA PRO A 27 -11.95 -1.75 -0.57
C PRO A 27 -12.90 -2.36 -1.62
N ALA A 28 -13.51 -3.49 -1.30
CA ALA A 28 -14.48 -4.14 -2.18
C ALA A 28 -15.64 -3.17 -2.49
N THR A 29 -16.05 -3.11 -3.76
CA THR A 29 -17.24 -2.34 -4.13
C THR A 29 -18.47 -3.09 -3.65
N PRO A 30 -19.31 -2.47 -2.82
CA PRO A 30 -20.57 -3.08 -2.38
C PRO A 30 -21.45 -3.41 -3.60
N THR A 31 -22.10 -4.58 -3.59
CA THR A 31 -23.02 -4.97 -4.66
C THR A 31 -24.43 -4.44 -4.38
N PHE A 32 -25.09 -3.90 -5.40
CA PHE A 32 -26.50 -3.53 -5.30
C PHE A 32 -27.39 -4.78 -5.47
N HIS A 33 -28.23 -5.07 -4.47
CA HIS A 33 -29.14 -6.23 -4.49
C HIS A 33 -30.61 -5.85 -4.76
N GLY A 34 -30.88 -4.63 -5.22
CA GLY A 34 -32.23 -4.21 -5.57
C GLY A 34 -32.70 -4.87 -6.87
N LEU A 35 -33.85 -5.53 -6.84
CA LEU A 35 -34.54 -5.96 -8.06
C LEU A 35 -35.35 -4.79 -8.61
N GLU A 36 -35.16 -4.49 -9.89
CA GLU A 36 -35.96 -3.49 -10.58
C GLU A 36 -37.42 -3.99 -10.66
N PRO A 37 -38.41 -3.16 -10.28
CA PRO A 37 -39.81 -3.56 -10.36
C PRO A 37 -40.24 -3.73 -11.82
N CYS A 38 -41.10 -4.71 -12.09
CA CYS A 38 -41.62 -4.97 -13.43
C CYS A 38 -42.87 -4.15 -13.72
N PRO A 39 -42.99 -3.53 -14.92
CA PRO A 39 -44.19 -2.80 -15.29
C PRO A 39 -45.40 -3.74 -15.40
N PRO A 40 -46.60 -3.31 -15.00
CA PRO A 40 -47.79 -4.15 -15.05
C PRO A 40 -48.22 -4.41 -16.50
N PRO A 41 -48.71 -5.62 -16.82
CA PRO A 41 -49.19 -5.94 -18.15
C PRO A 41 -50.46 -5.14 -18.49
N ARG A 42 -50.61 -4.76 -19.76
CA ARG A 42 -51.80 -4.04 -20.24
C ARG A 42 -53.08 -4.86 -19.98
N PRO A 43 -54.21 -4.21 -19.65
CA PRO A 43 -55.45 -4.93 -19.41
C PRO A 43 -55.94 -5.57 -20.71
N GLN A 44 -56.35 -6.83 -20.64
CA GLN A 44 -56.97 -7.52 -21.76
C GLN A 44 -58.24 -6.78 -22.18
N GLY A 45 -58.33 -6.48 -23.49
CA GLY A 45 -59.48 -5.84 -24.11
C GLY A 45 -60.74 -6.70 -24.06
N ILE A 46 -61.86 -6.13 -24.49
CA ILE A 46 -63.12 -6.87 -24.65
C ILE A 46 -62.97 -7.88 -25.79
N ASN A 47 -63.44 -9.12 -25.59
CA ASN A 47 -63.40 -10.15 -26.61
C ASN A 47 -64.52 -9.94 -27.65
N TRP A 48 -64.30 -9.00 -28.57
CA TRP A 48 -65.26 -8.67 -29.63
C TRP A 48 -65.61 -9.87 -30.53
N LYS A 49 -64.69 -10.82 -30.71
CA LYS A 49 -64.95 -12.02 -31.52
C LYS A 49 -66.06 -12.87 -30.91
N LEU A 50 -66.07 -13.05 -29.59
CA LEU A 50 -67.11 -13.78 -28.89
C LEU A 50 -68.47 -13.09 -29.00
N ILE A 51 -68.51 -11.77 -28.80
CA ILE A 51 -69.73 -10.95 -28.93
C ILE A 51 -70.29 -11.04 -30.36
N LEU A 52 -69.44 -10.99 -31.39
CA LEU A 52 -69.85 -11.12 -32.78
C LEU A 52 -70.44 -12.50 -33.09
N VAL A 53 -69.87 -13.58 -32.54
CA VAL A 53 -70.41 -14.94 -32.69
C VAL A 53 -71.82 -15.05 -32.08
N GLU A 54 -72.03 -14.47 -30.90
CA GLU A 54 -73.34 -14.49 -30.24
C GLU A 54 -74.40 -13.65 -30.95
N MET A 55 -74.02 -12.50 -31.51
CA MET A 55 -74.90 -11.71 -32.37
C MET A 55 -75.36 -12.50 -33.59
N ALA A 56 -74.46 -13.28 -34.21
CA ALA A 56 -74.78 -14.15 -35.33
C ALA A 56 -75.73 -15.30 -34.90
N LEU A 57 -75.49 -15.93 -33.75
CA LEU A 57 -76.38 -16.96 -33.19
C LEU A 57 -77.77 -16.42 -32.86
N THR A 58 -77.86 -15.20 -32.33
CA THR A 58 -79.12 -14.50 -32.04
C THR A 58 -79.92 -14.25 -33.32
N SER A 59 -79.23 -13.85 -34.39
CA SER A 59 -79.83 -13.65 -35.72
C SER A 59 -80.38 -14.96 -36.29
N LEU A 60 -79.66 -16.08 -36.08
CA LEU A 60 -80.11 -17.40 -36.50
C LEU A 60 -81.34 -17.87 -35.70
N ALA A 61 -81.36 -17.68 -34.38
CA ALA A 61 -82.52 -18.01 -33.54
C ALA A 61 -83.79 -17.25 -33.94
N ALA A 62 -83.65 -16.00 -34.42
CA ALA A 62 -84.77 -15.21 -34.93
C ALA A 62 -85.43 -15.84 -36.18
N VAL A 63 -84.66 -16.49 -37.05
CA VAL A 63 -85.17 -17.17 -38.24
C VAL A 63 -86.05 -18.36 -37.87
N PHE A 64 -85.64 -19.14 -36.85
CA PHE A 64 -86.35 -20.37 -36.47
C PHE A 64 -87.50 -20.14 -35.49
N PHE A 65 -87.39 -19.17 -34.57
CA PHE A 65 -88.33 -18.96 -33.47
C PHE A 65 -89.05 -17.61 -33.53
N GLY A 66 -88.86 -16.85 -34.61
CA GLY A 66 -89.48 -15.55 -34.82
C GLY A 66 -89.10 -14.50 -33.77
N LEU A 67 -90.05 -13.60 -33.46
CA LEU A 67 -89.87 -12.49 -32.51
C LEU A 67 -89.44 -12.94 -31.11
N LEU A 68 -89.95 -14.08 -30.63
CA LEU A 68 -89.66 -14.56 -29.28
C LEU A 68 -88.18 -14.97 -29.14
N GLY A 69 -87.65 -15.72 -30.10
CA GLY A 69 -86.24 -16.12 -30.11
C GLY A 69 -85.28 -14.92 -30.26
N PHE A 70 -85.68 -13.94 -31.06
CA PHE A 70 -84.93 -12.69 -31.21
C PHE A 70 -84.85 -11.89 -29.91
N CYS A 71 -85.98 -11.70 -29.21
CA CYS A 71 -86.01 -10.97 -27.94
C CYS A 71 -85.16 -11.66 -26.86
N LEU A 72 -85.23 -13.00 -26.75
CA LEU A 72 -84.41 -13.75 -25.80
C LEU A 72 -82.92 -13.65 -26.13
N GLY A 73 -82.53 -13.81 -27.40
CA GLY A 73 -81.14 -13.67 -27.82
C GLY A 73 -80.59 -12.25 -27.60
N LEU A 74 -81.40 -11.22 -27.87
CA LEU A 74 -81.03 -9.83 -27.56
C LEU A 74 -80.77 -9.61 -26.07
N VAL A 75 -81.64 -10.12 -25.20
CA VAL A 75 -81.43 -10.01 -23.74
C VAL A 75 -80.13 -10.68 -23.32
N VAL A 76 -79.81 -11.86 -23.87
CA VAL A 76 -78.56 -12.58 -23.60
C VAL A 76 -77.35 -11.77 -24.07
N THR A 77 -77.34 -11.30 -25.33
CA THR A 77 -76.23 -10.51 -25.87
C THR A 77 -76.03 -9.20 -25.11
N ILE A 78 -77.11 -8.47 -24.79
CA ILE A 78 -77.02 -7.23 -24.00
C ILE A 78 -76.45 -7.53 -22.61
N THR A 79 -76.94 -8.57 -21.93
CA THR A 79 -76.45 -8.96 -20.61
C THR A 79 -74.96 -9.30 -20.66
N GLN A 80 -74.51 -10.04 -21.66
CA GLN A 80 -73.10 -10.40 -21.82
C GLN A 80 -72.20 -9.20 -22.14
N VAL A 81 -72.65 -8.28 -23.01
CA VAL A 81 -71.93 -7.02 -23.28
C VAL A 81 -71.78 -6.21 -21.99
N LEU A 82 -72.82 -6.10 -21.17
CA LEU A 82 -72.76 -5.42 -19.87
C LEU A 82 -71.79 -6.12 -18.91
N LEU A 83 -71.82 -7.46 -18.83
CA LEU A 83 -70.89 -8.25 -18.02
C LEU A 83 -69.43 -8.06 -18.45
N GLU A 84 -69.14 -8.10 -19.75
CA GLU A 84 -67.80 -7.86 -20.30
C GLU A 84 -67.37 -6.41 -20.11
N GLN A 85 -68.28 -5.44 -20.25
CA GLN A 85 -67.98 -4.03 -20.00
C GLN A 85 -67.63 -3.79 -18.53
N ASP A 86 -68.37 -4.39 -17.59
CA ASP A 86 -68.08 -4.31 -16.16
C ASP A 86 -66.83 -5.09 -15.77
N ALA A 87 -66.58 -6.25 -16.40
CA ALA A 87 -65.33 -6.99 -16.23
C ALA A 87 -64.12 -6.17 -16.75
N TYR A 88 -64.25 -5.53 -17.91
CA TYR A 88 -63.24 -4.63 -18.47
C TYR A 88 -63.02 -3.40 -17.57
N ARG A 89 -64.08 -2.76 -17.06
CA ARG A 89 -63.97 -1.67 -16.08
C ARG A 89 -63.20 -2.11 -14.83
N ARG A 90 -63.47 -3.32 -14.30
CA ARG A 90 -62.73 -3.89 -13.16
C ARG A 90 -61.27 -4.21 -13.50
N ARG A 91 -60.98 -4.79 -14.67
CA ARG A 91 -59.60 -5.02 -15.16
C ARG A 91 -58.84 -3.70 -15.28
N ARG A 92 -59.48 -2.66 -15.84
CA ARG A 92 -58.90 -1.32 -15.99
C ARG A 92 -58.63 -0.64 -14.64
N ARG A 93 -59.54 -0.73 -13.67
CA ARG A 93 -59.29 -0.24 -12.30
C ARG A 93 -58.10 -0.96 -11.65
N ARG A 94 -58.03 -2.29 -11.73
CA ARG A 94 -56.89 -3.08 -11.23
C ARG A 94 -55.57 -2.69 -11.89
N PHE A 95 -55.59 -2.47 -13.21
CA PHE A 95 -54.42 -2.00 -13.95
C PHE A 95 -53.92 -0.65 -13.41
N TYR A 96 -54.80 0.35 -13.24
CA TYR A 96 -54.37 1.64 -12.70
C TYR A 96 -53.84 1.56 -11.27
N LEU A 97 -54.42 0.70 -10.41
CA LEU A 97 -53.88 0.44 -9.08
C LEU A 97 -52.49 -0.23 -9.12
N GLN A 98 -52.27 -1.14 -10.08
CA GLN A 98 -50.96 -1.75 -10.29
C GLN A 98 -49.95 -0.75 -10.84
N VAL A 99 -50.35 0.17 -11.71
CA VAL A 99 -49.50 1.26 -12.21
C VAL A 99 -49.08 2.19 -11.06
N ASP A 100 -50.01 2.64 -10.22
CA ASP A 100 -49.69 3.47 -9.04
C ASP A 100 -48.73 2.75 -8.06
N ARG A 101 -48.94 1.45 -7.83
CA ARG A 101 -48.01 0.63 -7.02
C ARG A 101 -46.62 0.56 -7.68
N TYR A 102 -46.57 0.26 -8.98
CA TYR A 102 -45.33 0.18 -9.73
C TYR A 102 -44.55 1.50 -9.67
N GLU A 103 -45.21 2.65 -9.85
CA GLU A 103 -44.56 3.96 -9.76
C GLU A 103 -43.94 4.22 -8.37
N LYS A 104 -44.64 3.82 -7.30
CA LYS A 104 -44.11 3.92 -5.92
C LYS A 104 -42.92 2.99 -5.70
N GLU A 105 -43.02 1.74 -6.14
CA GLU A 105 -41.93 0.76 -6.05
C GLU A 105 -40.72 1.20 -6.86
N LEU A 106 -40.92 1.72 -8.07
CA LEU A 106 -39.88 2.26 -8.93
C LEU A 106 -39.17 3.45 -8.27
N LYS A 107 -39.91 4.38 -7.68
CA LYS A 107 -39.32 5.50 -6.94
C LYS A 107 -38.43 5.01 -5.80
N ILE A 108 -38.93 4.07 -4.98
CA ILE A 108 -38.14 3.49 -3.87
C ILE A 108 -36.89 2.79 -4.40
N TYR A 109 -37.00 2.06 -5.52
CA TYR A 109 -35.86 1.41 -6.16
C TYR A 109 -34.80 2.43 -6.60
N LEU A 110 -35.21 3.49 -7.32
CA LEU A 110 -34.30 4.53 -7.81
C LEU A 110 -33.63 5.29 -6.65
N ASP A 111 -34.37 5.59 -5.59
CA ASP A 111 -33.81 6.23 -4.38
C ASP A 111 -32.75 5.32 -3.72
N LYS A 112 -33.01 4.01 -3.64
CA LYS A 112 -32.05 3.02 -3.12
C LYS A 112 -30.81 2.91 -4.00
N GLU A 113 -30.98 2.86 -5.32
CA GLU A 113 -29.88 2.81 -6.28
C GLU A 113 -29.00 4.07 -6.21
N ALA A 114 -29.62 5.26 -6.13
CA ALA A 114 -28.91 6.52 -5.99
C ALA A 114 -28.10 6.59 -4.68
N ASN A 115 -28.70 6.20 -3.55
CA ASN A 115 -28.01 6.14 -2.26
C ASN A 115 -26.87 5.12 -2.28
N HIS A 116 -27.08 3.96 -2.91
CA HIS A 116 -26.04 2.96 -3.08
C HIS A 116 -24.85 3.50 -3.88
N ARG A 117 -25.10 4.23 -4.98
CA ARG A 117 -24.04 4.89 -5.76
C ARG A 117 -23.25 5.89 -4.92
N ILE A 118 -23.93 6.75 -4.15
CA ILE A 118 -23.27 7.72 -3.25
C ILE A 118 -22.38 6.99 -2.24
N TYR A 119 -22.88 5.90 -1.64
CA TYR A 119 -22.11 5.09 -0.71
C TYR A 119 -20.88 4.44 -1.38
N CYS A 120 -21.03 3.90 -2.59
CA CYS A 120 -19.93 3.35 -3.37
C CYS A 120 -18.87 4.42 -3.66
N GLU A 121 -19.27 5.60 -4.14
CA GLU A 121 -18.37 6.73 -4.38
C GLU A 121 -17.61 7.16 -3.11
N ALA A 122 -18.30 7.26 -1.97
CA ALA A 122 -17.68 7.60 -0.70
C ALA A 122 -16.67 6.52 -0.22
N SER A 123 -17.00 5.24 -0.37
CA SER A 123 -16.10 4.12 0.00
C SER A 123 -14.88 4.00 -0.91
N GLN A 124 -14.99 4.44 -2.16
CA GLN A 124 -13.91 4.46 -3.15
C GLN A 124 -13.17 5.81 -3.20
N GLY A 125 -13.50 6.76 -2.33
CA GLY A 125 -12.83 8.05 -2.23
C GLY A 125 -11.35 7.91 -1.77
N PRO A 126 -10.46 8.86 -2.11
CA PRO A 126 -9.04 8.77 -1.78
C PRO A 126 -8.75 8.59 -0.29
N GLN A 127 -9.51 9.25 0.59
CA GLN A 127 -9.35 9.14 2.05
C GLN A 127 -9.77 7.75 2.56
N SER A 128 -10.89 7.21 2.07
CA SER A 128 -11.38 5.87 2.41
C SER A 128 -10.41 4.79 1.93
N ILE A 129 -9.88 4.94 0.72
CA ILE A 129 -8.84 4.04 0.17
C ILE A 129 -7.59 4.11 1.05
N ALA A 130 -7.09 5.31 1.38
CA ALA A 130 -5.90 5.46 2.21
C ALA A 130 -6.09 4.84 3.61
N ALA A 131 -7.24 5.05 4.23
CA ALA A 131 -7.57 4.46 5.52
C ALA A 131 -7.64 2.93 5.45
N TYR A 132 -8.26 2.37 4.40
CA TYR A 132 -8.31 0.93 4.17
C TYR A 132 -6.92 0.34 3.96
N GLN A 133 -6.11 0.94 3.10
CA GLN A 133 -4.73 0.51 2.84
C GLN A 133 -3.88 0.58 4.09
N TYR A 134 -4.04 1.63 4.92
CA TYR A 134 -3.34 1.74 6.20
C TYR A 134 -3.64 0.56 7.12
N GLN A 135 -4.90 0.12 7.22
CA GLN A 135 -5.24 -1.07 8.01
C GLN A 135 -4.58 -2.34 7.46
N LEU A 136 -4.51 -2.49 6.14
CA LEU A 136 -3.80 -3.61 5.51
C LEU A 136 -2.30 -3.56 5.76
N VAL A 137 -1.69 -2.37 5.74
CA VAL A 137 -0.28 -2.17 6.07
C VAL A 137 -0.02 -2.60 7.52
N LEU A 138 -0.82 -2.13 8.48
CA LEU A 138 -0.68 -2.55 9.88
C LEU A 138 -0.85 -4.06 10.05
N ALA A 139 -1.77 -4.68 9.31
CA ALA A 139 -1.93 -6.14 9.31
C ALA A 139 -0.71 -6.85 8.73
N ALA A 140 -0.14 -6.33 7.63
CA ALA A 140 1.08 -6.88 7.03
C ALA A 140 2.29 -6.75 7.96
N LEU A 141 2.45 -5.64 8.68
CA LEU A 141 3.55 -5.48 9.64
C LEU A 141 3.48 -6.48 10.81
N LYS A 142 2.28 -6.96 11.18
CA LYS A 142 2.14 -8.01 12.21
C LYS A 142 2.65 -9.37 11.76
N THR A 143 2.83 -9.59 10.46
CA THR A 143 3.42 -10.82 9.92
C THR A 143 4.93 -10.73 9.77
N THR A 144 5.54 -9.61 10.17
CA THR A 144 6.99 -9.46 10.14
C THR A 144 7.64 -10.52 11.02
N GLN A 145 8.56 -11.27 10.42
CA GLN A 145 9.36 -12.23 11.17
C GLN A 145 10.38 -11.42 11.97
N GLY A 146 10.09 -11.28 13.27
CA GLY A 146 11.02 -10.71 14.22
C GLY A 146 12.24 -11.61 14.42
N TYR A 147 13.19 -11.11 15.19
CA TYR A 147 14.30 -11.92 15.68
C TYR A 147 13.95 -12.53 17.03
N ASP A 148 14.42 -13.75 17.28
CA ASP A 148 14.55 -14.32 18.62
C ASP A 148 15.67 -13.57 19.36
N VAL A 149 15.44 -12.31 19.70
CA VAL A 149 16.23 -11.63 20.71
C VAL A 149 15.67 -12.14 22.04
N GLU A 150 16.39 -13.01 22.74
CA GLU A 150 16.13 -13.20 24.16
C GLU A 150 16.22 -11.82 24.82
N ILE A 151 15.05 -11.26 25.13
CA ILE A 151 14.88 -9.95 25.74
C ILE A 151 15.50 -10.04 27.14
N GLY A 152 16.77 -9.66 27.27
CA GLY A 152 17.48 -9.71 28.55
C GLY A 152 19.00 -9.58 28.48
N TYR A 153 19.63 -9.66 27.31
CA TYR A 153 21.10 -9.62 27.25
C TYR A 153 21.66 -8.19 27.08
N ASP A 154 22.66 -7.86 27.90
CA ASP A 154 23.31 -6.56 27.98
C ASP A 154 23.92 -6.16 26.63
N ILE A 155 23.31 -5.16 25.99
CA ILE A 155 23.63 -4.56 24.68
C ILE A 155 25.08 -4.02 24.63
N LYS A 156 25.82 -4.02 25.73
CA LYS A 156 27.12 -3.36 25.86
C LYS A 156 28.35 -4.13 25.40
N LYS A 157 28.26 -5.37 24.90
CA LYS A 157 29.49 -6.17 24.67
C LYS A 157 29.45 -7.14 23.48
N SER A 158 29.54 -6.60 22.27
CA SER A 158 30.27 -7.32 21.22
C SER A 158 31.03 -6.32 20.34
N VAL A 159 32.34 -6.31 20.50
CA VAL A 159 33.25 -5.47 19.71
C VAL A 159 33.63 -6.26 18.47
N ALA A 160 32.72 -6.35 17.51
CA ALA A 160 33.11 -6.63 16.13
C ALA A 160 33.87 -5.39 15.60
N ARG A 161 34.85 -5.56 14.70
CA ARG A 161 35.53 -4.42 14.06
C ARG A 161 34.48 -3.62 13.27
N ARG A 162 34.09 -2.46 13.79
CA ARG A 162 33.15 -1.54 13.16
C ARG A 162 33.87 -0.64 12.17
N GLU A 163 33.18 -0.31 11.09
CA GLU A 163 33.71 0.61 10.10
C GLU A 163 33.44 2.07 10.50
N ALA A 164 34.30 3.00 10.10
CA ALA A 164 34.24 4.41 10.53
C ALA A 164 32.86 5.06 10.28
N ALA A 165 32.21 4.75 9.16
CA ALA A 165 30.88 5.28 8.86
C ALA A 165 29.79 4.74 9.78
N GLU A 166 29.92 3.50 10.29
CA GLU A 166 28.99 2.97 11.29
C GLU A 166 29.15 3.68 12.62
N GLU A 167 30.40 3.88 13.07
CA GLU A 167 30.68 4.63 14.31
C GLU A 167 30.19 6.08 14.21
N PHE A 168 30.32 6.68 13.03
CA PHE A 168 29.87 8.05 12.79
C PHE A 168 28.35 8.20 12.74
N LEU A 169 27.62 7.24 12.16
CA LEU A 169 26.16 7.33 11.98
C LEU A 169 25.38 7.00 13.25
N GLU A 170 25.86 6.07 14.07
CA GLU A 170 25.12 5.55 15.21
C GLU A 170 24.60 6.61 16.19
N PRO A 171 25.38 7.64 16.59
CA PRO A 171 24.88 8.69 17.49
C PRO A 171 23.68 9.45 16.89
N TYR A 172 23.66 9.67 15.58
CA TYR A 172 22.54 10.31 14.90
C TYR A 172 21.31 9.40 14.90
N LEU A 173 21.48 8.11 14.59
CA LEU A 173 20.39 7.14 14.64
C LEU A 173 19.78 7.06 16.04
N ASN A 174 20.60 6.94 17.08
CA ASN A 174 20.12 6.87 18.45
C ASN A 174 19.47 8.18 18.94
N LYS A 175 19.94 9.34 18.46
CA LYS A 175 19.32 10.65 18.75
C LYS A 175 17.90 10.73 18.19
N TYR A 176 17.69 10.28 16.96
CA TYR A 176 16.39 10.41 16.28
C TYR A 176 15.44 9.24 16.55
N PHE A 177 15.97 8.04 16.80
CA PHE A 177 15.22 6.79 17.00
C PHE A 177 15.62 6.09 18.31
N PRO A 178 15.46 6.76 19.47
CA PRO A 178 15.96 6.24 20.74
C PRO A 178 15.31 4.89 21.09
N GLY A 179 16.14 3.92 21.47
CA GLY A 179 15.70 2.59 21.89
C GLY A 179 15.20 1.68 20.77
N LYS A 180 15.25 2.13 19.51
CA LYS A 180 14.78 1.35 18.34
C LYS A 180 15.91 0.88 17.43
N ILE A 181 17.16 1.20 17.73
CA ILE A 181 18.32 0.87 16.88
C ILE A 181 19.10 -0.29 17.50
N LEU A 182 19.28 -1.36 16.73
CA LEU A 182 20.15 -2.49 17.05
C LEU A 182 21.36 -2.48 16.11
N THR A 183 22.54 -2.77 16.64
CA THR A 183 23.79 -2.85 15.85
C THR A 183 24.07 -4.29 15.42
N LYS A 184 24.90 -4.49 14.40
CA LYS A 184 25.39 -5.81 13.96
C LYS A 184 25.85 -6.71 15.12
N ALA A 185 26.53 -6.08 16.08
CA ALA A 185 26.99 -6.65 17.33
C ALA A 185 25.88 -7.37 18.14
N ALA A 186 24.71 -6.75 18.26
CA ALA A 186 23.55 -7.32 18.96
C ALA A 186 22.87 -8.45 18.16
N LEU A 187 23.05 -8.47 16.84
CA LEU A 187 22.34 -9.38 15.92
C LEU A 187 23.14 -10.65 15.58
N SER A 188 24.47 -10.60 15.55
CA SER A 188 25.33 -11.79 15.40
C SER A 188 25.20 -12.76 16.59
N TYR A 189 24.72 -12.31 17.76
CA TYR A 189 24.57 -13.15 18.96
C TYR A 189 23.26 -13.96 18.99
N SER A 190 22.24 -13.58 18.20
CA SER A 190 20.92 -14.23 18.16
C SER A 190 20.82 -15.38 17.14
N GLY A 191 21.91 -16.12 16.92
CA GLY A 191 21.93 -17.32 16.04
C GLY A 191 21.94 -17.04 14.53
N PHE A 192 22.22 -15.80 14.14
CA PHE A 192 22.27 -15.38 12.75
C PHE A 192 23.59 -15.89 12.11
N GLN A 193 23.54 -16.57 10.95
CA GLN A 193 24.78 -16.85 10.21
C GLN A 193 25.41 -15.50 9.82
N ASP A 194 26.64 -15.22 10.27
CA ASP A 194 27.36 -13.94 10.16
C ASP A 194 27.29 -13.22 8.78
N VAL A 195 26.89 -13.94 7.73
CA VAL A 195 26.79 -13.52 6.34
C VAL A 195 25.73 -12.43 6.09
N TYR A 196 24.59 -12.42 6.79
CA TYR A 196 23.52 -11.42 6.55
C TYR A 196 23.20 -10.49 7.72
N ALA A 197 24.03 -10.43 8.76
CA ALA A 197 23.79 -9.52 9.88
C ALA A 197 23.80 -8.06 9.39
N PRO A 198 22.75 -7.27 9.61
CA PRO A 198 22.65 -5.91 9.07
C PRO A 198 23.65 -4.98 9.77
N LYS A 199 24.04 -3.87 9.13
CA LYS A 199 24.92 -2.89 9.78
C LYS A 199 24.19 -2.25 10.98
N PHE A 200 22.95 -1.81 10.74
CA PHE A 200 21.98 -1.50 11.78
C PHE A 200 20.61 -2.09 11.45
N ALA A 201 19.81 -2.36 12.48
CA ALA A 201 18.39 -2.62 12.35
C ALA A 201 17.60 -1.55 13.11
N TYR A 202 16.60 -0.95 12.46
CA TYR A 202 15.53 -0.26 13.18
C TYR A 202 14.44 -1.27 13.50
N VAL A 203 14.05 -1.35 14.77
CA VAL A 203 13.04 -2.28 15.27
C VAL A 203 12.00 -1.52 16.08
N ASP A 204 10.76 -1.55 15.60
CA ASP A 204 9.59 -1.02 16.29
C ASP A 204 8.64 -2.18 16.60
N ILE A 205 8.74 -2.70 17.82
CA ILE A 205 7.98 -3.87 18.29
C ILE A 205 6.47 -3.56 18.31
N GLU A 206 6.08 -2.33 18.62
CA GLU A 206 4.67 -1.93 18.74
C GLU A 206 3.95 -2.03 17.39
N THR A 207 4.62 -1.60 16.32
CA THR A 207 4.06 -1.64 14.96
C THR A 207 4.41 -2.92 14.20
N GLY A 208 5.47 -3.63 14.62
CA GLY A 208 6.06 -4.73 13.85
C GLY A 208 6.96 -4.25 12.69
N LEU A 209 7.24 -2.95 12.59
CA LEU A 209 8.12 -2.40 11.55
C LEU A 209 9.58 -2.71 11.86
N HIS A 210 10.22 -3.38 10.91
CA HIS A 210 11.65 -3.66 10.94
C HIS A 210 12.31 -3.14 9.67
N ILE A 211 13.45 -2.47 9.82
CA ILE A 211 14.21 -1.90 8.70
C ILE A 211 15.65 -2.36 8.82
N ASN A 212 16.14 -3.03 7.78
CA ASN A 212 17.56 -3.23 7.55
C ASN A 212 18.18 -1.93 7.02
N LEU A 213 19.19 -1.42 7.74
CA LEU A 213 19.96 -0.26 7.33
C LEU A 213 21.38 -0.70 6.94
N GLU A 214 21.71 -0.49 5.67
CA GLU A 214 23.02 -0.80 5.10
C GLU A 214 23.82 0.46 4.74
N ILE A 215 25.14 0.34 4.82
CA ILE A 215 26.09 1.35 4.38
C ILE A 215 27.02 0.70 3.38
N ASP A 216 26.93 1.13 2.13
CA ASP A 216 27.66 0.57 1.01
C ASP A 216 28.97 1.34 0.80
N GLN A 217 30.10 0.65 0.95
CA GLN A 217 31.40 1.17 0.54
C GLN A 217 31.72 0.71 -0.90
N PRO A 218 32.37 1.55 -1.72
CA PRO A 218 32.72 1.13 -3.08
C PRO A 218 33.76 0.01 -3.11
N TYR A 219 34.71 0.01 -2.17
CA TYR A 219 35.78 -0.98 -2.09
C TYR A 219 36.31 -1.13 -0.66
N ILE A 220 37.00 -2.23 -0.35
CA ILE A 220 37.68 -2.45 0.93
C ILE A 220 38.91 -1.54 1.04
N LEU A 221 38.92 -0.67 2.07
CA LEU A 221 40.10 0.14 2.39
C LEU A 221 41.14 -0.72 3.12
N LYS A 222 42.28 -0.99 2.47
CA LYS A 222 43.46 -1.59 3.11
C LYS A 222 44.50 -0.50 3.32
N PRO A 223 44.84 -0.12 4.57
CA PRO A 223 45.87 0.87 4.84
C PRO A 223 47.17 0.55 4.08
N GLY A 224 47.74 1.54 3.39
CA GLY A 224 48.98 1.38 2.63
C GLY A 224 48.85 0.68 1.26
N SER A 225 47.65 0.26 0.84
CA SER A 225 47.42 -0.33 -0.48
C SER A 225 46.71 0.62 -1.44
N LYS A 226 47.18 0.68 -2.69
CA LYS A 226 46.50 1.36 -3.81
C LYS A 226 45.47 0.47 -4.50
N THR A 227 45.33 -0.79 -4.09
CA THR A 227 44.41 -1.77 -4.69
C THR A 227 43.39 -2.19 -3.64
N GLY A 228 42.22 -1.57 -3.69
CA GLY A 228 41.03 -1.99 -2.93
C GLY A 228 40.16 -2.93 -3.78
N GLN A 229 39.61 -3.96 -3.17
CA GLN A 229 38.67 -4.86 -3.85
C GLN A 229 37.27 -4.24 -3.83
N PRO A 230 36.59 -4.07 -4.99
CA PRO A 230 35.18 -3.68 -5.03
C PRO A 230 34.29 -4.67 -4.26
N ILE A 231 33.32 -4.16 -3.50
CA ILE A 231 32.47 -5.00 -2.61
C ILE A 231 30.98 -4.79 -2.71
N HIS A 232 30.52 -3.56 -2.93
CA HIS A 232 29.13 -3.25 -3.25
C HIS A 232 29.14 -2.62 -4.62
N TYR A 233 28.32 -3.05 -5.58
CA TYR A 233 28.25 -2.44 -6.91
C TYR A 233 27.01 -2.92 -7.65
N LEU A 234 26.64 -2.21 -8.72
CA LEU A 234 25.50 -2.57 -9.55
C LEU A 234 25.66 -4.00 -10.12
N GLY A 235 24.69 -4.86 -9.80
CA GLY A 235 24.69 -6.26 -10.23
C GLY A 235 25.48 -7.21 -9.32
N ASP A 236 25.93 -6.77 -8.14
CA ASP A 236 26.49 -7.69 -7.14
C ASP A 236 25.40 -8.63 -6.60
N GLN A 237 25.56 -9.93 -6.85
CA GLN A 237 24.57 -10.94 -6.46
C GLN A 237 24.42 -11.02 -4.93
N LYS A 238 25.51 -10.79 -4.17
CA LYS A 238 25.46 -10.87 -2.70
C LYS A 238 24.57 -9.77 -2.10
N ASP A 239 24.64 -8.57 -2.65
CA ASP A 239 23.74 -7.48 -2.27
C ASP A 239 22.28 -7.82 -2.59
N GLY A 240 22.02 -8.43 -3.75
CA GLY A 240 20.70 -8.95 -4.14
C GLY A 240 20.17 -10.00 -3.16
N ASP A 241 20.91 -11.09 -2.96
CA ASP A 241 20.55 -12.20 -2.07
C ASP A 241 20.29 -11.72 -0.63
N ARG A 242 21.10 -10.75 -0.17
CA ARG A 242 20.91 -10.13 1.14
C ARG A 242 19.63 -9.31 1.21
N ASN A 243 19.34 -8.51 0.19
CA ASN A 243 18.08 -7.75 0.15
C ASN A 243 16.89 -8.71 0.20
N ASP A 244 16.91 -9.77 -0.61
CA ASP A 244 15.83 -10.77 -0.68
C ASP A 244 15.62 -11.46 0.68
N PHE A 245 16.71 -11.84 1.36
CA PHE A 245 16.63 -12.42 2.70
C PHE A 245 15.82 -11.58 3.70
N PHE A 246 15.99 -10.25 3.66
CA PHE A 246 15.28 -9.33 4.55
C PHE A 246 13.84 -9.09 4.06
N LEU A 247 13.65 -8.89 2.75
CA LEU A 247 12.33 -8.66 2.16
C LEU A 247 11.39 -9.86 2.39
N GLU A 248 11.90 -11.08 2.31
CA GLU A 248 11.15 -12.32 2.61
C GLU A 248 10.70 -12.40 4.08
N LYS A 249 11.41 -11.75 4.99
CA LYS A 249 11.04 -11.63 6.41
C LYS A 249 10.13 -10.45 6.68
N ASN A 250 9.72 -9.75 5.63
CA ASN A 250 8.92 -8.53 5.67
C ASN A 250 9.67 -7.31 6.27
N TRP A 251 10.99 -7.27 6.14
CA TRP A 251 11.80 -6.12 6.53
C TRP A 251 11.90 -5.14 5.37
N LEU A 252 11.82 -3.85 5.68
CA LEU A 252 12.22 -2.80 4.74
C LEU A 252 13.76 -2.83 4.60
N VAL A 253 14.30 -2.55 3.42
CA VAL A 253 15.74 -2.37 3.23
C VAL A 253 16.00 -0.93 2.80
N ILE A 254 16.90 -0.25 3.52
CA ILE A 254 17.41 1.08 3.14
C ILE A 254 18.93 0.98 3.07
N ARG A 255 19.50 1.32 1.93
CA ARG A 255 20.95 1.36 1.71
C ARG A 255 21.39 2.79 1.42
N PHE A 256 22.43 3.23 2.11
CA PHE A 256 23.10 4.50 1.87
C PHE A 256 24.51 4.24 1.35
N THR A 257 25.07 5.17 0.59
CA THR A 257 26.52 5.15 0.34
C THR A 257 27.24 5.56 1.62
N GLU A 258 28.47 5.08 1.79
CA GLU A 258 29.36 5.56 2.85
C GLU A 258 29.51 7.09 2.81
N GLU A 259 29.63 7.67 1.62
CA GLU A 259 29.77 9.11 1.45
C GLU A 259 28.53 9.89 1.90
N GLN A 260 27.31 9.41 1.60
CA GLN A 260 26.06 10.00 2.09
C GLN A 260 26.05 10.04 3.62
N VAL A 261 26.46 8.94 4.26
CA VAL A 261 26.56 8.83 5.72
C VAL A 261 27.58 9.81 6.29
N MET A 262 28.79 9.86 5.71
CA MET A 262 29.88 10.70 6.23
C MET A 262 29.60 12.20 6.03
N ARG A 263 28.97 12.57 4.90
CA ARG A 263 28.73 13.99 4.58
C ARG A 263 27.42 14.52 5.14
N ARG A 264 26.36 13.70 5.23
CA ARG A 264 25.00 14.17 5.57
C ARG A 264 24.23 13.17 6.44
N PRO A 265 24.75 12.81 7.63
CA PRO A 265 24.14 11.80 8.49
C PRO A 265 22.70 12.17 8.93
N GLN A 266 22.43 13.45 9.19
CA GLN A 266 21.08 13.92 9.52
C GLN A 266 20.10 13.72 8.36
N SER A 267 20.53 13.98 7.12
CA SER A 267 19.71 13.74 5.92
C SER A 267 19.44 12.25 5.72
N CYS A 268 20.38 11.36 6.05
CA CYS A 268 20.12 9.91 6.08
C CYS A 268 19.03 9.57 7.10
N CYS A 269 19.09 10.12 8.32
CA CYS A 269 18.04 9.94 9.31
C CYS A 269 16.69 10.50 8.84
N LYS A 270 16.66 11.62 8.10
CA LYS A 270 15.44 12.17 7.50
C LYS A 270 14.81 11.20 6.51
N VAL A 271 15.61 10.51 5.69
CA VAL A 271 15.12 9.46 4.78
C VAL A 271 14.45 8.35 5.57
N ILE A 272 15.10 7.82 6.60
CA ILE A 272 14.54 6.76 7.45
C ILE A 272 13.21 7.21 8.09
N ALA A 273 13.19 8.44 8.64
CA ALA A 273 11.99 9.02 9.24
C ALA A 273 10.83 9.16 8.26
N ARG A 274 11.12 9.57 7.02
CA ARG A 274 10.12 9.68 5.94
C ARG A 274 9.52 8.32 5.61
N GLU A 275 10.34 7.28 5.52
CA GLU A 275 9.85 5.93 5.24
C GLU A 275 9.03 5.36 6.40
N ILE A 276 9.45 5.58 7.65
CA ILE A 276 8.65 5.24 8.83
C ILE A 276 7.30 5.96 8.77
N PHE A 277 7.30 7.28 8.53
CA PHE A 277 6.06 8.06 8.46
C PHE A 277 5.12 7.56 7.36
N LYS A 278 5.65 7.27 6.16
CA LYS A 278 4.87 6.72 5.05
C LYS A 278 4.18 5.41 5.40
N ILE A 279 4.83 4.57 6.21
CA ILE A 279 4.32 3.25 6.59
C ILE A 279 3.37 3.31 7.79
N THR A 280 3.75 4.05 8.84
CA THR A 280 3.08 4.00 10.14
C THR A 280 2.15 5.18 10.41
N ALA A 281 2.23 6.24 9.58
CA ALA A 281 1.53 7.51 9.78
C ALA A 281 1.79 8.16 11.15
N GLN A 282 2.92 7.83 11.81
CA GLN A 282 3.33 8.41 13.10
C GLN A 282 3.66 9.90 12.93
N SER A 283 2.67 10.75 13.24
CA SER A 283 2.83 12.21 13.27
C SER A 283 3.86 12.64 14.32
N GLY A 284 4.60 13.71 14.05
CA GLY A 284 5.64 14.26 14.94
C GLY A 284 7.09 13.84 14.62
N LEU A 285 7.31 12.68 13.99
CA LEU A 285 8.69 12.25 13.65
C LEU A 285 9.34 13.18 12.62
N MET A 286 8.57 13.60 11.61
CA MET A 286 9.05 14.48 10.53
C MET A 286 9.32 15.92 10.97
N GLU A 287 8.66 16.40 12.03
CA GLU A 287 8.87 17.76 12.57
C GLU A 287 10.33 17.99 13.00
N ARG A 288 10.98 16.93 13.50
CA ARG A 288 12.40 16.94 13.90
C ARG A 288 13.37 17.16 12.73
N PHE A 289 12.88 17.09 11.50
CA PHE A 289 13.67 17.18 10.26
C PHE A 289 13.26 18.34 9.34
N GLU A 290 12.39 19.26 9.79
CA GLU A 290 11.93 20.40 8.96
C GLU A 290 13.07 21.26 8.42
N ARG A 291 14.13 21.44 9.22
CA ARG A 291 15.32 22.23 8.87
C ARG A 291 16.46 21.40 8.29
N VAL A 292 16.29 20.09 8.18
CA VAL A 292 17.33 19.20 7.64
C VAL A 292 17.15 19.12 6.13
N ALA A 293 18.21 19.41 5.38
CA ALA A 293 18.20 19.33 3.93
C ALA A 293 17.95 17.90 3.44
N ASP A 294 17.38 17.77 2.24
CA ASP A 294 17.18 16.46 1.63
C ASP A 294 18.52 15.80 1.26
N LEU A 295 18.56 14.48 1.38
CA LEU A 295 19.73 13.70 1.01
C LEU A 295 19.88 13.70 -0.52
N PRO A 296 21.04 14.08 -1.07
CA PRO A 296 21.24 14.10 -2.50
C PRO A 296 21.37 12.66 -2.99
N GLU A 297 20.73 12.38 -4.12
CA GLU A 297 20.83 11.08 -4.76
C GLU A 297 22.25 10.87 -5.32
N GLN A 298 22.73 9.64 -5.27
CA GLN A 298 24.02 9.25 -5.84
C GLN A 298 23.84 8.03 -6.74
N PRO A 299 24.38 8.02 -7.97
CA PRO A 299 24.39 6.82 -8.81
C PRO A 299 25.06 5.65 -8.10
N GLN A 300 24.42 4.47 -8.18
CA GLN A 300 25.09 3.24 -7.80
C GLN A 300 26.21 2.96 -8.79
N TRP A 301 27.42 2.81 -8.27
CA TRP A 301 28.60 2.58 -9.09
C TRP A 301 28.64 1.14 -9.60
N THR A 302 29.19 0.99 -10.80
CA THR A 302 29.58 -0.30 -11.39
C THR A 302 30.87 -0.81 -10.76
N TRP A 303 31.20 -2.08 -11.01
CA TRP A 303 32.47 -2.67 -10.58
C TRP A 303 33.68 -1.87 -11.09
N ALA A 304 33.66 -1.42 -12.34
CA ALA A 304 34.76 -0.67 -12.95
C ALA A 304 34.93 0.72 -12.32
N GLU A 305 33.82 1.41 -12.00
CA GLU A 305 33.87 2.68 -11.27
C GLU A 305 34.39 2.49 -9.85
N ALA A 306 33.98 1.43 -9.15
CA ALA A 306 34.51 1.09 -7.83
C ALA A 306 36.02 0.80 -7.86
N GLU A 307 36.51 0.11 -8.89
CA GLU A 307 37.94 -0.13 -9.09
C GLU A 307 38.70 1.18 -9.33
N ALA A 308 38.17 2.08 -10.17
CA ALA A 308 38.74 3.39 -10.40
C ALA A 308 38.78 4.23 -9.11
N MET A 309 37.70 4.21 -8.32
CA MET A 309 37.64 4.85 -7.00
C MET A 309 38.71 4.27 -6.04
N ALA A 310 38.95 2.96 -6.08
CA ALA A 310 39.98 2.32 -5.27
C ALA A 310 41.40 2.77 -5.63
N GLN A 311 41.70 2.85 -6.93
CA GLN A 311 43.00 3.33 -7.44
C GLN A 311 43.28 4.79 -7.04
N GLN A 312 42.23 5.61 -7.00
CA GLN A 312 42.29 7.02 -6.61
C GLN A 312 42.20 7.23 -5.09
N GLN A 313 42.02 6.17 -4.32
CA GLN A 313 41.75 6.23 -2.89
C GLN A 313 40.58 7.17 -2.53
N TYR A 314 39.54 7.16 -3.36
CA TYR A 314 38.40 8.09 -3.30
C TYR A 314 37.76 8.20 -1.90
N ARG A 315 37.64 7.08 -1.16
CA ARG A 315 37.09 7.06 0.20
C ARG A 315 37.80 8.04 1.14
N LEU A 316 39.10 8.27 0.95
CA LEU A 316 39.86 9.20 1.78
C LEU A 316 39.37 10.65 1.63
N SER A 317 38.81 11.03 0.49
CA SER A 317 38.33 12.40 0.22
C SER A 317 37.19 12.85 1.13
N TYR A 318 36.46 11.90 1.74
CA TYR A 318 35.36 12.18 2.65
C TYR A 318 35.51 11.53 4.02
N LEU A 319 36.41 10.54 4.18
CA LEU A 319 36.78 10.01 5.50
C LEU A 319 37.74 10.94 6.25
N SER A 320 38.53 11.76 5.55
CA SER A 320 39.48 12.71 6.16
C SER A 320 38.89 14.10 6.41
N LEU A 321 37.58 14.27 6.22
CA LEU A 321 36.92 15.54 6.51
C LEU A 321 36.74 15.64 8.03
N ASP A 322 37.46 16.56 8.64
CA ASP A 322 37.09 17.12 9.94
C ASP A 322 35.65 17.63 9.81
N VAL A 323 34.73 16.91 10.44
CA VAL A 323 33.30 17.23 10.42
C VAL A 323 33.12 18.57 11.11
N GLU A 324 32.97 19.64 10.33
CA GLU A 324 32.53 20.95 10.82
C GLU A 324 31.13 20.76 11.44
N PRO A 325 30.97 20.96 12.76
CA PRO A 325 29.73 20.66 13.44
C PRO A 325 28.74 21.81 13.25
N GLU A 326 27.66 21.59 12.49
CA GLU A 326 26.46 22.42 12.61
C GLU A 326 25.76 22.10 13.94
N GLY A 327 26.07 22.90 14.98
CA GLY A 327 25.39 22.90 16.27
C GLY A 327 26.36 22.76 17.46
N ALA A 328 26.51 23.84 18.23
CA ALA A 328 27.63 24.07 19.15
C ALA A 328 27.72 23.18 20.41
N ASP A 329 26.73 22.33 20.71
CA ASP A 329 26.67 21.69 22.04
C ASP A 329 27.05 20.19 22.05
N ALA A 330 27.04 19.50 20.91
CA ALA A 330 27.40 18.06 20.82
C ALA A 330 28.85 17.80 20.36
N ALA A 331 29.52 18.82 19.84
CA ALA A 331 30.82 18.70 19.18
C ALA A 331 32.01 18.49 20.13
N SER A 332 31.85 18.82 21.42
CA SER A 332 32.94 18.70 22.40
C SER A 332 33.27 17.25 22.74
N ASP A 333 32.25 16.41 22.96
CA ASP A 333 32.45 15.01 23.35
C ASP A 333 32.87 14.11 22.17
N SER A 334 32.39 14.39 20.96
CA SER A 334 32.75 13.61 19.77
C SER A 334 34.21 13.83 19.33
N ARG A 335 34.77 15.02 19.57
CA ARG A 335 36.17 15.35 19.26
C ARG A 335 37.16 14.58 20.14
N GLU A 336 36.81 14.34 21.39
CA GLU A 336 37.65 13.60 22.33
C GLU A 336 37.66 12.09 22.00
N LEU A 337 36.50 11.53 21.63
CA LEU A 337 36.38 10.12 21.22
C LEU A 337 37.12 9.82 19.91
N LEU A 338 37.07 10.71 18.91
CA LEU A 338 37.80 10.53 17.65
C LEU A 338 39.33 10.65 17.84
N LYS A 339 39.79 11.54 18.73
CA LYS A 339 41.20 11.61 19.12
C LYS A 339 41.66 10.32 19.79
N GLN A 340 40.87 9.76 20.71
CA GLN A 340 41.20 8.53 21.41
C GLN A 340 41.20 7.31 20.46
N ALA A 341 40.25 7.22 19.52
CA ALA A 341 40.23 6.17 18.50
C ALA A 341 41.43 6.26 17.54
N SER A 342 41.81 7.48 17.12
CA SER A 342 42.99 7.69 16.27
C SER A 342 44.30 7.36 17.00
N LEU A 343 44.40 7.67 18.31
CA LEU A 343 45.57 7.33 19.14
C LEU A 343 45.69 5.82 19.37
N ALA A 344 44.57 5.13 19.63
CA ALA A 344 44.56 3.68 19.80
C ALA A 344 44.97 2.93 18.50
N LEU A 345 44.66 3.48 17.33
CA LEU A 345 45.08 2.93 16.04
C LEU A 345 46.57 3.14 15.75
N LEU A 346 47.20 4.17 16.33
CA LEU A 346 48.64 4.43 16.24
C LEU A 346 49.44 3.51 17.19
N GLU A 347 48.90 3.19 18.37
CA GLU A 347 49.55 2.31 19.35
C GLU A 347 49.48 0.81 19.00
N LEU A 348 48.53 0.40 18.16
CA LEU A 348 48.43 -0.97 17.64
C LEU A 348 49.29 -1.23 16.39
N GLY A 349 50.04 -0.22 15.93
CA GLY A 349 50.84 -0.24 14.71
C GLY A 349 52.36 -0.22 14.90
N THR A 350 52.86 -0.41 16.13
CA THR A 350 54.32 -0.47 16.44
C THR A 350 54.72 -1.77 17.11
#